data_AF-A0A925ZCQ7-F1
#
_entry.id   AF-A0A925ZCQ7-F1
#
_cell.length_a   1.000
_cell.length_b   1.000
_cell.length_c   1.000
_cell.angle_alpha   90.00
_cell.angle_beta   90.00
_cell.angle_gamma   90.00
#
_symmetry.space_group_name_H-M   'P 1'
#
loop_
_entity.id
_entity.type
_entity.pdbx_description
1 polymer ?
#
loop_
_entity_poly.entity_id
_entity_poly.type
_entity_poly.pdbx_seq_one_letter_code
_entity_poly.pdbx_strand_id
1 'polypeptide(L)'
;MEQQIAIVEQLIDSKVSAIVIAPGSSTELIPVLKIAQDAKIPIVNIDNQLDPDLSKKLGLLNVPFISVDNEMGAYLSVKYISDMIIKPTKVAIIEGIRGVANAEQRKTGALKAFNENKNITIISKETGNCNIDEGYAVSQKMFASNPDIGAVFCANDMMALGVIDIRFEN
;
A
#
# COMPACT_ATOMS: atom_id res chain seq x y z
N MET A 1 3.08 8.90 -12.61
CA MET A 1 1.86 9.74 -12.47
C MET A 1 1.33 10.22 -13.81
N GLU A 2 2.18 10.85 -14.64
CA GLU A 2 1.80 11.43 -15.94
C GLU A 2 0.94 10.50 -16.81
N GLN A 3 1.31 9.22 -16.89
CA GLN A 3 0.53 8.22 -17.63
C GLN A 3 -0.90 8.05 -17.12
N GLN A 4 -1.12 8.04 -15.80
CA GLN A 4 -2.45 7.87 -15.22
C GLN A 4 -3.32 9.11 -15.44
N ILE A 5 -2.72 10.32 -15.39
CA ILE A 5 -3.40 11.57 -15.75
C ILE A 5 -3.85 11.52 -17.22
N ALA A 6 -2.94 11.17 -18.14
CA ALA A 6 -3.25 11.08 -19.57
C ALA A 6 -4.37 10.06 -19.87
N ILE A 7 -4.41 8.94 -19.15
CA ILE A 7 -5.52 7.97 -19.27
C ILE A 7 -6.85 8.61 -18.85
N VAL A 8 -6.89 9.37 -17.75
CA VAL A 8 -8.12 10.06 -17.32
C VAL A 8 -8.55 11.09 -18.37
N GLU A 9 -7.64 11.87 -18.93
CA GLU A 9 -7.94 12.82 -20.02
C GLU A 9 -8.57 12.12 -21.22
N GLN A 10 -7.99 11.00 -21.66
CA GLN A 10 -8.53 10.20 -22.77
C GLN A 10 -9.93 9.65 -22.47
N LEU A 11 -10.19 9.23 -21.23
CA LEU A 11 -11.52 8.77 -20.80
C LEU A 11 -12.54 9.90 -20.83
N ILE A 12 -12.14 11.12 -20.45
CA ILE A 12 -12.98 12.33 -20.54
C ILE A 12 -13.32 12.62 -22.00
N ASP A 13 -12.32 12.66 -22.88
CA ASP A 13 -12.51 12.93 -24.32
C ASP A 13 -13.40 11.88 -24.99
N SER A 14 -13.27 10.63 -24.57
CA SER A 14 -14.09 9.51 -25.04
C SER A 14 -15.51 9.51 -24.47
N LYS A 15 -15.84 10.41 -23.54
CA LYS A 15 -17.15 10.55 -22.89
C LYS A 15 -17.64 9.23 -22.30
N VAL A 16 -16.75 8.52 -21.59
CA VAL A 16 -17.11 7.27 -20.92
C VAL A 16 -18.25 7.49 -19.91
N SER A 17 -19.03 6.44 -19.66
CA SER A 17 -20.18 6.53 -18.76
C SER A 17 -19.82 6.64 -17.29
N ALA A 18 -18.62 6.25 -16.88
CA ALA A 18 -18.08 6.38 -15.52
C ALA A 18 -16.57 6.13 -15.51
N ILE A 19 -15.90 6.58 -14.44
CA ILE A 19 -14.49 6.29 -14.14
C ILE A 19 -14.41 5.60 -12.77
N VAL A 20 -13.81 4.42 -12.71
CA VAL A 20 -13.44 3.75 -11.46
C VAL A 20 -11.93 3.79 -11.34
N ILE A 21 -11.39 4.36 -10.26
CA ILE A 21 -9.98 4.68 -10.16
C ILE A 21 -9.37 4.32 -8.81
N ALA A 22 -8.27 3.56 -8.87
CA ALA A 22 -7.28 3.43 -7.81
C ALA A 22 -6.18 4.47 -8.06
N PRO A 23 -6.18 5.63 -7.37
CA PRO A 23 -5.23 6.68 -7.67
C PRO A 23 -3.82 6.30 -7.21
N GLY A 24 -2.81 6.53 -8.06
CA GLY A 24 -1.40 6.32 -7.68
C GLY A 24 -0.86 7.38 -6.73
N SER A 25 -1.57 8.49 -6.55
CA SER A 25 -1.26 9.60 -5.64
C SER A 25 -2.57 10.14 -5.09
N SER A 26 -2.61 10.41 -3.78
CA SER A 26 -3.81 10.93 -3.12
C SER A 26 -4.18 12.33 -3.59
N THR A 27 -3.25 13.09 -4.18
CA THR A 27 -3.44 14.51 -4.51
C THR A 27 -3.35 14.83 -5.99
N GLU A 28 -2.40 14.22 -6.72
CA GLU A 28 -2.06 14.63 -8.09
C GLU A 28 -3.15 14.36 -9.12
N LEU A 29 -4.03 13.39 -8.86
CA LEU A 29 -5.17 13.09 -9.75
C LEU A 29 -6.40 13.95 -9.50
N ILE A 30 -6.48 14.66 -8.37
CA ILE A 30 -7.68 15.44 -8.02
C ILE A 30 -8.01 16.49 -9.10
N PRO A 31 -7.05 17.25 -9.67
CA PRO A 31 -7.36 18.23 -10.71
C PRO A 31 -8.00 17.62 -11.97
N VAL A 32 -7.45 16.52 -12.50
CA VAL A 32 -8.00 15.89 -13.72
C VAL A 32 -9.34 15.19 -13.43
N LEU A 33 -9.50 14.60 -12.25
CA LEU A 33 -10.78 14.04 -11.81
C LEU A 33 -11.85 15.11 -11.61
N LYS A 34 -11.46 16.33 -11.22
CA LYS A 34 -12.39 17.46 -11.16
C LYS A 34 -12.91 17.83 -12.55
N ILE A 35 -12.06 17.78 -13.58
CA ILE A 35 -12.49 18.00 -14.98
C ILE A 35 -13.49 16.92 -15.41
N ALA A 36 -13.24 15.64 -15.07
CA ALA A 36 -14.18 14.55 -15.35
C ALA A 36 -15.54 14.78 -14.66
N GLN A 37 -15.53 15.20 -13.40
CA GLN A 37 -16.76 15.54 -12.67
C GLN A 37 -17.53 16.70 -13.32
N ASP A 38 -16.83 17.74 -13.79
CA ASP A 38 -17.47 18.86 -14.48
C ASP A 38 -18.09 18.45 -15.82
N ALA A 39 -17.46 17.49 -16.51
CA ALA A 39 -18.00 16.82 -17.69
C ALA A 39 -19.17 15.86 -17.38
N LYS A 40 -19.63 15.81 -16.12
CA LYS A 40 -20.73 14.94 -15.63
C LYS A 40 -20.42 13.45 -15.70
N ILE A 41 -19.15 13.08 -15.72
CA ILE A 41 -18.73 11.68 -15.65
C ILE A 41 -18.71 11.26 -14.16
N PRO A 42 -19.50 10.26 -13.75
CA PRO A 42 -19.44 9.71 -12.39
C PRO A 42 -18.08 9.10 -12.10
N ILE A 43 -17.57 9.31 -10.88
CA ILE A 43 -16.27 8.83 -10.44
C ILE A 43 -16.46 7.97 -9.19
N VAL A 44 -15.81 6.81 -9.14
CA VAL A 44 -15.70 5.96 -7.95
C VAL A 44 -14.23 5.81 -7.61
N ASN A 45 -13.84 6.23 -6.42
CA ASN A 45 -12.49 6.03 -5.91
C ASN A 45 -12.40 4.67 -5.21
N ILE A 46 -11.42 3.85 -5.58
CA ILE A 46 -11.16 2.55 -4.97
C ILE A 46 -9.74 2.45 -4.40
N ASP A 47 -9.52 1.53 -3.47
CA ASP A 47 -8.21 1.14 -2.90
C ASP A 47 -7.47 2.26 -2.16
N ASN A 48 -6.86 3.21 -2.89
CA ASN A 48 -6.15 4.37 -2.35
C ASN A 48 -7.09 5.57 -2.24
N GLN A 49 -7.23 6.14 -1.04
CA GLN A 49 -8.11 7.28 -0.85
C GLN A 49 -7.51 8.56 -1.46
N LEU A 50 -8.32 9.30 -2.22
CA LEU A 50 -8.02 10.68 -2.58
C LEU A 50 -8.01 11.56 -1.32
N ASP A 51 -7.13 12.55 -1.26
CA ASP A 51 -7.04 13.47 -0.14
C ASP A 51 -8.39 14.20 0.06
N PRO A 52 -9.09 13.99 1.19
CA PRO A 52 -10.44 14.52 1.38
C PRO A 52 -10.48 16.04 1.44
N ASP A 53 -9.46 16.66 2.05
CA ASP A 53 -9.39 18.11 2.25
C ASP A 53 -9.11 18.83 0.94
N LEU A 54 -8.17 18.32 0.14
CA LEU A 54 -7.85 18.84 -1.18
C LEU A 54 -9.02 18.59 -2.16
N SER A 55 -9.66 17.41 -2.10
CA SER A 55 -10.85 17.12 -2.91
C SER A 55 -11.95 18.14 -2.62
N LYS A 56 -12.24 18.40 -1.34
CA LYS A 56 -13.21 19.41 -0.92
C LYS A 56 -12.80 20.81 -1.37
N LYS A 57 -11.52 21.17 -1.21
CA LYS A 57 -10.98 22.49 -1.60
C LYS A 57 -11.09 22.76 -3.10
N LEU A 58 -10.86 21.75 -3.93
CA LEU A 58 -10.94 21.84 -5.40
C LEU A 58 -12.36 21.55 -5.93
N GLY A 59 -13.31 21.27 -5.05
CA GLY A 59 -14.70 21.02 -5.40
C GLY A 59 -14.94 19.66 -6.07
N LEU A 60 -14.04 18.69 -5.90
CA LEU A 60 -14.27 17.30 -6.26
C LEU A 60 -15.14 16.67 -5.16
N LEU A 61 -16.46 16.71 -5.35
CA LEU A 61 -17.43 16.37 -4.31
C LEU A 61 -18.12 15.02 -4.58
N ASN A 62 -18.63 14.38 -3.53
CA ASN A 62 -19.47 13.19 -3.63
C ASN A 62 -18.85 12.02 -4.41
N VAL A 63 -17.52 11.89 -4.38
CA VAL A 63 -16.83 10.72 -4.94
C VAL A 63 -16.86 9.61 -3.88
N PRO A 64 -17.64 8.52 -4.08
CA PRO A 64 -17.61 7.39 -3.15
C PRO A 64 -16.22 6.78 -3.12
N PHE A 65 -15.77 6.42 -1.91
CA PHE A 65 -14.53 5.68 -1.69
C PHE A 65 -14.86 4.26 -1.23
N ILE A 66 -14.30 3.27 -1.93
CA ILE A 66 -14.49 1.85 -1.62
C ILE A 66 -13.11 1.22 -1.43
N SER A 67 -12.83 0.76 -0.21
CA SER A 67 -11.59 0.04 0.09
C SER A 67 -11.86 -1.01 1.16
N VAL A 68 -10.85 -1.83 1.40
CA VAL A 68 -10.84 -2.76 2.53
C VAL A 68 -10.37 -2.04 3.79
N ASP A 69 -10.69 -2.61 4.95
CA ASP A 69 -10.05 -2.20 6.19
C ASP A 69 -8.59 -2.71 6.19
N ASN A 70 -7.69 -1.84 5.70
CA ASN A 70 -6.28 -2.18 5.52
C ASN A 70 -5.56 -2.42 6.86
N GLU A 71 -5.93 -1.69 7.91
CA GLU A 71 -5.35 -1.88 9.23
C GLU A 71 -5.80 -3.21 9.82
N MET A 72 -7.10 -3.50 9.81
CA MET A 72 -7.64 -4.75 10.34
C MET A 72 -7.17 -5.95 9.51
N GLY A 73 -7.11 -5.83 8.18
CA GLY A 73 -6.62 -6.89 7.30
C GLY A 73 -5.15 -7.23 7.55
N ALA A 74 -4.29 -6.21 7.70
CA ALA A 74 -2.90 -6.43 8.08
C ALA A 74 -2.75 -6.98 9.50
N TYR A 75 -3.55 -6.48 10.45
CA TYR A 75 -3.58 -7.00 11.81
C TYR A 75 -3.91 -8.49 11.81
N LEU A 76 -5.00 -8.91 11.15
CA LEU A 76 -5.43 -10.31 11.12
C LEU A 76 -4.39 -11.23 10.47
N SER A 77 -3.84 -10.83 9.32
CA SER A 77 -2.83 -11.64 8.61
C SER A 77 -1.53 -11.79 9.41
N VAL A 78 -1.05 -10.71 10.02
CA VAL A 78 0.16 -10.76 10.85
C VAL A 78 -0.12 -11.49 12.16
N LYS A 79 -1.28 -11.28 12.78
CA LYS A 79 -1.68 -11.95 14.03
C LYS A 79 -1.68 -13.46 13.87
N TYR A 80 -2.18 -13.96 12.73
CA TYR A 80 -2.16 -15.39 12.40
C TYR A 80 -0.75 -15.99 12.45
N ILE A 81 0.23 -15.32 11.84
CA ILE A 81 1.65 -15.76 11.87
C ILE A 81 2.26 -15.55 13.25
N SER A 82 2.00 -14.40 13.89
CA SER A 82 2.48 -14.09 15.23
C SER A 82 2.06 -15.14 16.25
N ASP A 83 0.83 -15.65 16.18
CA ASP A 83 0.31 -16.64 17.14
C ASP A 83 0.99 -18.02 17.03
N MET A 84 1.60 -18.32 15.88
CA MET A 84 2.41 -19.53 15.69
C MET A 84 3.83 -19.39 16.25
N ILE A 85 4.28 -18.18 16.54
CA ILE A 85 5.63 -17.89 17.05
C ILE A 85 5.68 -18.07 18.57
N ILE A 86 6.13 -19.25 18.99
CA ILE A 86 6.28 -19.62 20.41
C ILE A 86 7.71 -19.50 20.94
N LYS A 87 8.68 -19.17 20.07
CA LYS A 87 10.11 -19.00 20.41
C LYS A 87 10.60 -17.61 20.00
N PRO A 88 11.64 -17.07 20.66
CA PRO A 88 12.26 -15.81 20.26
C PRO A 88 12.54 -15.78 18.76
N THR A 89 11.94 -14.82 18.06
CA THR A 89 11.99 -14.71 16.60
C THR A 89 12.16 -13.26 16.20
N LYS A 90 13.15 -12.98 15.35
CA LYS A 90 13.34 -11.68 14.72
C LYS A 90 12.46 -11.57 13.49
N VAL A 91 11.74 -10.46 13.37
CA VAL A 91 10.88 -10.18 12.22
C VAL A 91 11.26 -8.85 11.57
N ALA A 92 11.00 -8.74 10.27
CA ALA A 92 11.19 -7.52 9.51
C ALA A 92 9.87 -7.08 8.84
N ILE A 93 9.77 -5.78 8.59
CA ILE A 93 8.63 -5.19 7.85
C ILE A 93 9.18 -4.49 6.61
N ILE A 94 8.61 -4.79 5.45
CA ILE A 94 8.78 -4.00 4.23
C ILE A 94 7.52 -3.17 4.04
N GLU A 95 7.66 -1.86 4.24
CA GLU A 95 6.62 -0.84 4.13
C GLU A 95 6.33 -0.51 2.66
N GLY A 96 5.09 -0.10 2.37
CA GLY A 96 4.72 0.43 1.05
C GLY A 96 5.12 1.89 0.87
N ILE A 97 4.50 2.57 -0.09
CA ILE A 97 4.77 3.99 -0.38
C ILE A 97 4.42 4.84 0.85
N ARG A 98 5.40 5.60 1.35
CA ARG A 98 5.23 6.47 2.52
C ARG A 98 4.20 7.57 2.26
N GLY A 99 3.35 7.82 3.25
CA GLY A 99 2.30 8.84 3.16
C GLY A 99 1.06 8.41 2.37
N VAL A 100 1.04 7.21 1.77
CA VAL A 100 -0.17 6.63 1.19
C VAL A 100 -0.97 5.91 2.29
N ALA A 101 -2.24 6.29 2.44
CA ALA A 101 -3.06 5.88 3.58
C ALA A 101 -3.15 4.36 3.78
N ASN A 102 -3.35 3.58 2.70
CA ASN A 102 -3.47 2.13 2.83
C ASN A 102 -2.15 1.48 3.29
N ALA A 103 -1.00 1.97 2.82
CA ALA A 103 0.32 1.49 3.23
C ALA A 103 0.60 1.79 4.71
N GLU A 104 0.25 3.00 5.17
CA GLU A 104 0.37 3.39 6.58
C GLU A 104 -0.55 2.56 7.48
N GLN A 105 -1.79 2.30 7.04
CA GLN A 105 -2.75 1.45 7.75
C GLN A 105 -2.25 0.00 7.84
N ARG A 106 -1.75 -0.59 6.74
CA ARG A 106 -1.19 -1.95 6.75
C ARG A 106 0.03 -2.06 7.67
N LYS A 107 0.92 -1.05 7.65
CA LYS A 107 2.03 -0.97 8.60
C LYS A 107 1.54 -0.94 10.05
N THR A 108 0.53 -0.13 10.34
CA THR A 108 -0.02 0.03 11.68
C THR A 108 -0.61 -1.28 12.21
N GLY A 109 -1.42 -1.97 11.39
CA GLY A 109 -1.99 -3.27 11.73
C GLY A 109 -0.93 -4.33 12.00
N ALA A 110 0.10 -4.39 11.16
CA ALA A 110 1.23 -5.31 11.32
C ALA A 110 2.04 -5.02 12.60
N LEU A 111 2.37 -3.76 12.87
CA LEU A 111 3.07 -3.36 14.08
C LEU A 111 2.28 -3.75 15.33
N LYS A 112 0.97 -3.50 15.33
CA LYS A 112 0.09 -3.89 16.44
C LYS A 112 0.16 -5.39 16.69
N ALA A 113 -0.07 -6.21 15.66
CA ALA A 113 -0.09 -7.66 15.78
C ALA A 113 1.27 -8.27 16.20
N PHE A 114 2.40 -7.73 15.73
CA PHE A 114 3.72 -8.18 16.16
C PHE A 114 4.02 -7.81 17.61
N ASN A 115 3.69 -6.60 18.04
CA ASN A 115 3.96 -6.12 19.40
C ASN A 115 3.12 -6.83 20.48
N GLU A 116 2.01 -7.48 20.10
CA GLU A 116 1.21 -8.30 21.02
C GLU A 116 1.91 -9.63 21.42
N ASN A 117 2.90 -10.09 20.66
CA ASN A 117 3.65 -11.31 20.99
C ASN A 117 5.06 -10.99 21.53
N LYS A 118 5.28 -11.26 22.82
CA LYS A 118 6.57 -11.05 23.51
C LYS A 118 7.76 -11.84 22.95
N ASN A 119 7.52 -12.89 22.16
CA ASN A 119 8.57 -13.67 21.52
C ASN A 119 9.09 -13.01 20.24
N ILE A 120 8.42 -11.97 19.75
CA ILE A 120 8.76 -11.31 18.50
C ILE A 120 9.59 -10.06 18.78
N THR A 121 10.66 -9.88 18.01
CA THR A 121 11.42 -8.63 17.98
C THR A 121 11.46 -8.09 16.57
N ILE A 122 10.89 -6.91 16.35
CA ILE A 122 10.94 -6.23 15.06
C ILE A 122 12.32 -5.59 14.93
N ILE A 123 13.14 -6.10 14.00
CA ILE A 123 14.55 -5.71 13.85
C ILE A 123 14.82 -4.76 12.68
N SER A 124 13.91 -4.68 11.71
CA SER A 124 14.06 -3.80 10.55
C SER A 124 12.70 -3.38 10.00
N LYS A 125 12.64 -2.14 9.51
CA LYS A 125 11.48 -1.55 8.84
C LYS A 125 12.00 -0.65 7.74
N GLU A 126 11.80 -1.04 6.49
CA GLU A 126 12.26 -0.28 5.32
C GLU A 126 11.18 -0.23 4.26
N THR A 127 11.17 0.81 3.42
CA THR A 127 10.18 0.90 2.32
C THR A 127 10.67 0.16 1.09
N GLY A 128 9.80 -0.64 0.46
CA GLY A 128 9.98 -1.18 -0.88
C GLY A 128 9.09 -0.50 -1.93
N ASN A 129 8.43 0.61 -1.56
CA ASN A 129 7.64 1.47 -2.45
C ASN A 129 6.59 0.76 -3.33
N CYS A 130 6.04 -0.36 -2.86
CA CYS A 130 5.12 -1.22 -3.63
C CYS A 130 5.69 -1.65 -4.99
N ASN A 131 7.02 -1.83 -5.07
CA ASN A 131 7.75 -2.18 -6.28
C ASN A 131 8.54 -3.49 -6.05
N ILE A 132 8.61 -4.34 -7.09
CA ILE A 132 9.29 -5.65 -7.02
C ILE A 132 10.80 -5.46 -6.82
N ASP A 133 11.45 -4.68 -7.67
CA ASP A 133 12.90 -4.48 -7.67
C ASP A 133 13.38 -3.83 -6.37
N GLU A 134 12.62 -2.85 -5.87
CA GLU A 134 12.92 -2.21 -4.59
C GLU A 134 12.67 -3.16 -3.42
N GLY A 135 11.58 -3.94 -3.44
CA GLY A 135 11.31 -5.00 -2.46
C GLY A 135 12.45 -6.03 -2.40
N TYR A 136 12.97 -6.45 -3.57
CA TYR A 136 14.13 -7.34 -3.69
C TYR A 136 15.39 -6.67 -3.13
N ALA A 137 15.72 -5.44 -3.54
CA ALA A 137 16.91 -4.74 -3.09
C ALA A 137 16.91 -4.50 -1.56
N VAL A 138 15.76 -4.17 -0.98
CA VAL A 138 15.58 -4.02 0.47
C VAL A 138 15.75 -5.35 1.18
N SER A 139 15.13 -6.40 0.66
CA SER A 139 15.20 -7.73 1.26
C SER A 139 16.62 -8.28 1.26
N GLN A 140 17.41 -8.06 0.20
CA GLN A 140 18.82 -8.44 0.15
C GLN A 140 19.61 -7.80 1.29
N LYS A 141 19.46 -6.48 1.48
CA LYS A 141 20.13 -5.74 2.56
C LYS A 141 19.68 -6.23 3.94
N MET A 142 18.39 -6.52 4.09
CA MET A 142 17.81 -7.03 5.34
C MET A 142 18.41 -8.38 5.72
N PHE A 143 18.42 -9.35 4.80
CA PHE A 143 18.95 -10.70 5.04
C PHE A 143 20.48 -10.71 5.18
N ALA A 144 21.20 -9.89 4.41
CA ALA A 144 22.65 -9.75 4.57
C ALA A 144 23.04 -9.21 5.96
N SER A 145 22.26 -8.26 6.50
CA SER A 145 22.53 -7.67 7.83
C SER A 145 21.98 -8.51 8.98
N ASN A 146 20.95 -9.32 8.72
CA ASN A 146 20.22 -10.11 9.72
C ASN A 146 19.85 -11.49 9.14
N PRO A 147 20.81 -12.41 9.03
CA PRO A 147 20.58 -13.73 8.42
C PRO A 147 19.60 -14.60 9.23
N ASP A 148 19.29 -14.23 10.47
CA ASP A 148 18.40 -14.95 11.39
C ASP A 148 16.96 -14.37 11.46
N ILE A 149 16.54 -13.59 10.46
CA ILE A 149 15.14 -13.20 10.28
C ILE A 149 14.28 -14.46 10.11
N GLY A 150 13.29 -14.63 11.00
CA GLY A 150 12.35 -15.76 10.96
C GLY A 150 11.05 -15.47 10.22
N ALA A 151 10.66 -14.19 10.09
CA ALA A 151 9.50 -13.80 9.28
C ALA A 151 9.67 -12.39 8.70
N VAL A 152 9.08 -12.16 7.53
CA VAL A 152 9.00 -10.85 6.88
C VAL A 152 7.55 -10.55 6.57
N PHE A 153 7.05 -9.40 7.02
CA PHE A 153 5.76 -8.87 6.57
C PHE A 153 5.99 -7.85 5.46
N CYS A 154 5.27 -7.99 4.36
CA CYS A 154 5.30 -7.02 3.25
C CYS A 154 3.95 -6.32 3.17
N ALA A 155 3.94 -5.00 3.26
CA ALA A 155 2.73 -4.20 3.20
C ALA A 155 2.17 -4.04 1.77
N ASN A 156 2.62 -4.83 0.81
CA ASN A 156 2.12 -4.93 -0.56
C ASN A 156 2.68 -6.22 -1.21
N ASP A 157 1.92 -6.77 -2.16
CA ASP A 157 2.21 -7.99 -2.90
C ASP A 157 3.44 -7.90 -3.81
N MET A 158 3.63 -6.78 -4.52
CA MET A 158 4.80 -6.59 -5.39
C MET A 158 6.11 -6.69 -4.62
N MET A 159 6.16 -6.11 -3.42
CA MET A 159 7.34 -6.22 -2.56
C MET A 159 7.52 -7.64 -2.03
N ALA A 160 6.40 -8.33 -1.72
CA ALA A 160 6.44 -9.73 -1.29
C ALA A 160 7.03 -10.64 -2.37
N LEU A 161 6.70 -10.40 -3.64
CA LEU A 161 7.32 -11.10 -4.78
C LEU A 161 8.83 -10.88 -4.81
N GLY A 162 9.29 -9.63 -4.65
CA GLY A 162 10.72 -9.33 -4.56
C GLY A 162 11.43 -10.04 -3.39
N VAL A 163 10.75 -10.24 -2.25
CA VAL A 163 11.31 -11.02 -1.12
C VAL A 163 11.43 -12.50 -1.46
N ILE A 164 10.40 -13.05 -2.12
CA ILE A 164 10.31 -14.45 -2.48
C ILE A 164 11.44 -14.82 -3.47
N ASP A 165 11.76 -13.96 -4.42
CA ASP A 165 12.80 -14.21 -5.42
C ASP A 165 14.18 -14.48 -4.77
N ILE A 166 14.55 -13.77 -3.70
CA ILE A 166 15.82 -14.01 -2.96
C ILE A 166 15.89 -15.42 -2.38
N ARG A 167 14.75 -15.93 -1.88
CA ARG A 167 14.67 -17.25 -1.24
C ARG A 167 14.80 -18.38 -2.25
N PHE A 168 14.68 -18.12 -3.54
CA PHE A 168 14.91 -19.11 -4.60
C PHE A 168 16.31 -19.03 -5.20
N GLU A 169 17.08 -17.98 -4.91
CA GLU A 169 18.46 -17.82 -5.37
C GLU A 169 19.52 -18.35 -4.37
N ASN A 170 19.12 -18.66 -3.13
CA ASN A 170 19.99 -19.14 -2.04
C ASN A 170 19.46 -20.40 -1.37
#